data_AF-A0A444S7R5-F1
#
_entry.id   AF-A0A444S7R5-F1
#
_cell.length_a   1.000
_cell.length_b   1.000
_cell.length_c   1.000
_cell.angle_alpha   90.00
_cell.angle_beta   90.00
_cell.angle_gamma   90.00
#
_symmetry.space_group_name_H-M   'P 1'
#
loop_
_entity.id
_entity.type
_entity.pdbx_description
1 polymer ?
#
loop_
_entity_poly.entity_id
_entity_poly.type
_entity_poly.pdbx_seq_one_letter_code
_entity_poly.pdbx_strand_id
1 'polypeptide(L)'
;MLKKLGADHVINYKENPNWGTEAKAISGGVKHVIEVGGMNTMKESLNAVGLDGVVTIIGWVGGQADGGLDFNFVQSRMAILRSIVVGSREEFEAMIRTIEACDIKPVIDQKVFKLEELKEACKY
;
A
#
# COMPACT_ATOMS: atom_id res chain seq x y z
N MET A 1 -7.78 -8.88 -12.29
CA MET A 1 -8.49 -8.73 -11.01
C MET A 1 -8.61 -7.26 -10.60
N LEU A 2 -7.49 -6.54 -10.41
CA LEU A 2 -7.47 -5.17 -9.88
C LEU A 2 -8.40 -4.16 -10.59
N LYS A 3 -8.42 -4.13 -11.94
CA LYS A 3 -9.36 -3.27 -12.68
C LYS A 3 -10.84 -3.59 -12.42
N LYS A 4 -11.18 -4.87 -12.21
CA LYS A 4 -12.55 -5.29 -11.86
C LYS A 4 -12.94 -4.84 -10.45
N LEU A 5 -11.96 -4.58 -9.58
CA LEU A 5 -12.13 -4.05 -8.23
C LEU A 5 -12.10 -2.51 -8.18
N GLY A 6 -12.04 -1.84 -9.34
CA GLY A 6 -12.12 -0.38 -9.42
C GLY A 6 -10.78 0.36 -9.57
N ALA A 7 -9.65 -0.33 -9.79
CA ALA A 7 -8.39 0.35 -10.09
C ALA A 7 -8.41 0.98 -11.50
N ASP A 8 -8.19 2.30 -11.59
CA ASP A 8 -8.07 3.01 -12.87
C ASP A 8 -6.81 2.59 -13.64
N HIS A 9 -5.68 2.55 -12.94
CA HIS A 9 -4.37 2.20 -13.47
C HIS A 9 -3.73 1.07 -12.68
N VAL A 10 -2.98 0.20 -13.37
CA VAL A 10 -2.27 -0.93 -12.78
C VAL A 10 -0.87 -0.97 -13.36
N ILE A 11 0.14 -0.97 -12.50
CA ILE A 11 1.55 -1.08 -12.89
C ILE A 11 2.10 -2.38 -12.32
N ASN A 12 2.67 -3.23 -13.17
CA ASN A 12 3.33 -4.45 -12.74
C ASN A 12 4.78 -4.14 -12.37
N TYR A 13 5.09 -4.15 -11.07
CA TYR A 13 6.43 -3.83 -10.56
C TYR A 13 7.53 -4.80 -11.04
N LYS A 14 7.17 -6.01 -11.51
CA LYS A 14 8.14 -6.96 -12.09
C LYS A 14 8.53 -6.61 -13.52
N GLU A 15 7.62 -5.98 -14.26
CA GLU A 15 7.85 -5.54 -15.64
C GLU A 15 8.45 -4.12 -15.66
N ASN A 16 8.02 -3.27 -14.73
CA ASN A 16 8.59 -1.95 -14.53
C ASN A 16 9.14 -1.80 -13.09
N PRO A 17 10.46 -1.94 -12.87
CA PRO A 17 11.06 -1.72 -11.56
C PRO A 17 11.04 -0.24 -11.14
N ASN A 18 10.86 0.71 -12.07
CA ASN A 18 10.77 2.15 -11.82
C ASN A 18 9.30 2.62 -11.76
N TRP A 19 8.41 1.78 -11.23
CA TRP A 19 6.96 1.99 -11.22
C TRP A 19 6.54 3.27 -10.51
N GLY A 20 7.34 3.80 -9.58
CA GLY A 20 7.03 5.05 -8.89
C GLY A 20 7.04 6.24 -9.85
N THR A 21 8.01 6.27 -10.76
CA THR A 21 8.09 7.31 -11.79
C THR A 21 6.90 7.25 -12.75
N GLU A 22 6.50 6.04 -13.15
CA GLU A 22 5.31 5.84 -13.99
C GLU A 22 4.03 6.28 -13.27
N ALA A 23 3.85 5.90 -11.99
CA ALA A 23 2.70 6.31 -11.19
C ALA A 23 2.60 7.85 -11.08
N LYS A 24 3.74 8.52 -10.91
CA LYS A 24 3.82 9.99 -10.90
C LYS A 24 3.47 10.60 -12.25
N ALA A 25 3.95 10.03 -13.36
CA ALA A 25 3.64 10.51 -14.70
C ALA A 25 2.14 10.41 -15.03
N ILE A 26 1.48 9.32 -14.58
CA ILE A 26 0.04 9.11 -14.78
C ILE A 26 -0.80 10.12 -13.98
N SER A 27 -0.43 10.37 -12.73
CA SER A 27 -1.25 11.14 -11.79
C SER A 27 -0.86 12.62 -11.67
N GLY A 28 0.29 13.03 -12.21
CA GLY A 28 0.94 14.30 -11.86
C GLY A 28 1.60 14.32 -10.48
N GLY A 29 1.65 13.17 -9.80
CA GLY A 29 2.12 13.02 -8.43
C GLY A 29 0.99 12.57 -7.51
N VAL A 30 1.17 11.41 -6.88
CA VAL A 30 0.13 10.83 -6.02
C VAL A 30 0.04 11.63 -4.71
N LYS A 31 -1.18 12.01 -4.30
CA LYS A 31 -1.41 12.72 -3.04
C LYS A 31 -1.23 11.82 -1.81
N HIS A 32 -1.57 10.54 -1.93
CA HIS A 32 -1.50 9.59 -0.83
C HIS A 32 -1.02 8.23 -1.30
N VAL A 33 0.12 7.80 -0.77
CA VAL A 33 0.68 6.46 -0.97
C VAL A 33 0.42 5.60 0.26
N ILE A 34 -0.13 4.40 0.04
CA ILE A 34 -0.29 3.36 1.07
C ILE A 34 0.88 2.38 0.95
N GLU A 35 1.86 2.50 1.84
CA GLU A 35 3.09 1.72 1.81
C GLU A 35 2.99 0.50 2.74
N VAL A 36 3.04 -0.69 2.14
CA VAL A 36 2.98 -1.99 2.83
C VAL A 36 4.20 -2.85 2.58
N GLY A 37 4.97 -2.62 1.51
CA GLY A 37 6.13 -3.40 1.11
C GLY A 37 7.38 -3.06 1.92
N GLY A 38 7.39 -1.91 2.59
CA GLY A 38 8.46 -1.47 3.47
C GLY A 38 9.66 -0.93 2.70
N MET A 39 10.86 -1.11 3.23
CA MET A 39 12.07 -0.52 2.66
C MET A 39 12.36 -0.99 1.21
N ASN A 40 11.92 -2.19 0.84
CA ASN A 40 12.06 -2.74 -0.51
C ASN A 40 11.26 -1.96 -1.59
N THR A 41 10.22 -1.22 -1.19
CA THR A 41 9.35 -0.44 -2.08
C THR A 41 9.39 1.06 -1.82
N MET A 42 9.94 1.48 -0.67
CA MET A 42 9.91 2.86 -0.20
C MET A 42 10.53 3.87 -1.20
N LYS A 43 11.60 3.49 -1.90
CA LYS A 43 12.22 4.37 -2.91
C LYS A 43 11.23 4.74 -4.02
N GLU A 44 10.46 3.77 -4.50
CA GLU A 44 9.49 3.99 -5.57
C GLU A 44 8.22 4.68 -5.07
N SER A 45 7.77 4.39 -3.85
CA SER A 45 6.70 5.16 -3.20
C SER A 45 7.04 6.65 -3.09
N LEU A 46 8.31 6.97 -2.76
CA LEU A 46 8.82 8.34 -2.76
C LEU A 46 9.01 8.93 -4.17
N ASN A 47 9.23 8.11 -5.19
CA ASN A 47 9.22 8.57 -6.58
C ASN A 47 7.79 8.86 -7.08
N ALA A 48 6.79 8.13 -6.58
CA ALA A 48 5.38 8.28 -6.95
C ALA A 48 4.71 9.51 -6.36
N VAL A 49 5.07 9.87 -5.12
CA VAL A 49 4.39 10.93 -4.37
C VAL A 49 4.59 12.31 -5.01
N GLY A 50 3.51 13.09 -5.02
CA GLY A 50 3.51 14.50 -5.40
C GLY A 50 4.07 15.41 -4.31
N LEU A 51 4.25 16.69 -4.63
CA LEU A 51 4.57 17.71 -3.62
C LEU A 51 3.47 17.75 -2.55
N ASP A 52 3.88 17.88 -1.29
CA ASP A 52 3.00 17.88 -0.11
C ASP A 52 2.13 16.62 0.03
N GLY A 53 2.45 15.56 -0.71
CA GLY A 53 1.77 14.27 -0.60
C GLY A 53 2.18 13.51 0.66
N VAL A 54 1.37 12.52 1.03
CA VAL A 54 1.58 11.69 2.23
C VAL A 54 1.95 10.28 1.79
N VAL A 55 3.03 9.74 2.35
CA VAL A 55 3.30 8.31 2.35
C VAL A 55 2.95 7.76 3.73
N THR A 56 1.88 6.97 3.81
CA THR A 56 1.49 6.26 5.03
C THR A 56 2.12 4.88 5.05
N ILE A 57 3.00 4.65 6.01
CA ILE A 57 3.77 3.42 6.18
C ILE A 57 3.03 2.53 7.19
N ILE A 58 2.61 1.35 6.74
CA ILE A 58 1.87 0.39 7.55
C ILE A 58 2.77 -0.76 8.00
N GLY A 59 3.64 -1.26 7.10
CA GLY A 59 4.44 -2.45 7.39
C GLY A 59 5.44 -2.79 6.29
N TRP A 60 5.96 -4.02 6.35
CA TRP A 60 7.00 -4.53 5.46
C TRP A 60 6.70 -5.96 4.96
N VAL A 61 5.57 -6.14 4.26
CA VAL A 61 5.22 -7.45 3.66
C VAL A 61 6.26 -7.93 2.64
N GLY A 62 7.08 -7.01 2.12
CA GLY A 62 8.24 -7.32 1.29
C GLY A 62 9.43 -7.93 2.03
N GLY A 63 9.33 -8.12 3.36
CA GLY A 63 10.41 -8.64 4.19
C GLY A 63 11.33 -7.56 4.76
N GLN A 64 12.29 -8.00 5.58
CA GLN A 64 13.35 -7.13 6.09
C GLN A 64 14.28 -6.74 4.93
N ALA A 65 14.68 -5.47 4.88
CA ALA A 65 15.68 -5.00 3.95
C ALA A 65 16.89 -4.47 4.71
N ASP A 66 18.08 -4.69 4.15
CA ASP A 66 19.30 -4.09 4.64
C ASP A 66 19.44 -2.66 4.07
N GLY A 67 19.88 -1.73 4.91
CA GLY A 67 20.13 -0.34 4.52
C GLY A 67 18.97 0.61 4.75
N GLY A 68 19.04 1.78 4.12
CA GLY A 68 18.07 2.87 4.29
C GLY A 68 18.07 3.80 3.09
N LEU A 69 17.24 4.85 3.18
CA LEU A 69 17.18 5.88 2.16
C LEU A 69 18.19 6.98 2.43
N ASP A 70 18.75 7.53 1.34
CA ASP A 70 19.56 8.73 1.43
C ASP A 70 18.71 9.90 1.96
N PHE A 71 19.24 10.65 2.92
CA PHE A 71 18.52 11.74 3.56
C PHE A 71 18.20 12.87 2.57
N ASN A 72 19.13 13.22 1.68
CA ASN A 72 18.91 14.27 0.68
C ASN A 72 17.85 13.83 -0.33
N PHE A 73 17.84 12.55 -0.69
CA PHE A 73 16.78 11.96 -1.51
C PHE A 73 15.41 12.13 -0.85
N VAL A 74 15.25 11.73 0.43
CA VAL A 74 13.97 11.88 1.15
C VAL A 74 13.57 13.36 1.23
N GLN A 75 14.49 14.23 1.61
CA GLN A 75 14.24 15.66 1.73
C GLN A 75 13.79 16.28 0.40
N SER A 76 14.37 15.86 -0.72
CA SER A 76 14.02 16.38 -2.06
C SER A 76 12.60 16.07 -2.50
N ARG A 77 11.91 15.13 -1.84
CA ARG A 77 10.54 14.74 -2.21
C ARG A 77 9.47 15.67 -1.68
N MET A 78 9.79 16.49 -0.67
CA MET A 78 8.83 17.44 -0.08
C MET A 78 7.50 16.76 0.27
N ALA A 79 7.58 15.58 0.89
CA ALA A 79 6.44 14.73 1.22
C ALA A 79 6.43 14.40 2.72
N ILE A 80 5.24 14.10 3.25
CA ILE A 80 5.05 13.67 4.63
C ILE A 80 5.19 12.15 4.71
N LEU A 81 6.14 11.66 5.50
CA LEU A 81 6.25 10.24 5.81
C LEU A 81 5.61 10.01 7.19
N ARG A 82 4.52 9.24 7.22
CA ARG A 82 3.77 8.96 8.45
C ARG A 82 3.68 7.46 8.67
N SER A 83 4.29 6.99 9.76
CA SER A 83 4.08 5.61 10.21
C SER A 83 2.76 5.49 10.97
N ILE A 84 2.06 4.38 10.77
CA ILE A 84 0.88 3.99 11.56
C ILE A 84 0.99 2.51 11.96
N VAL A 85 0.39 2.16 13.10
CA VAL A 85 0.18 0.77 13.50
C VAL A 85 -1.25 0.64 14.00
N VAL A 86 -2.05 -0.18 13.30
CA VAL A 86 -3.49 -0.32 13.54
C VAL A 86 -4.20 1.05 13.69
N GLY A 87 -5.35 1.09 14.36
CA GLY A 87 -6.09 2.31 14.66
C GLY A 87 -6.80 2.19 16.02
N SER A 88 -7.34 3.31 16.49
CA SER A 88 -8.17 3.38 17.68
C SER A 88 -9.54 2.73 17.45
N ARG A 89 -10.28 2.48 18.53
CA ARG A 89 -11.67 2.02 18.45
C ARG A 89 -12.55 3.00 17.65
N GLU A 90 -12.37 4.30 17.84
CA GLU A 90 -13.16 5.32 17.14
C GLU A 90 -12.90 5.27 15.63
N GLU A 91 -11.65 5.08 15.22
CA GLU A 91 -11.27 4.89 13.81
C GLU A 91 -11.86 3.59 13.24
N PHE A 92 -11.86 2.51 14.03
CA PHE A 92 -12.48 1.24 13.63
C PHE A 92 -14.00 1.38 13.42
N GLU A 93 -14.71 2.05 14.33
CA GLU A 93 -16.14 2.31 14.17
C GLU A 93 -16.43 3.21 12.96
N ALA A 94 -15.56 4.19 12.68
CA ALA A 94 -15.66 5.02 11.49
C ALA A 94 -15.46 4.21 10.19
N MET A 95 -14.50 3.28 10.19
CA MET A 95 -14.28 2.35 9.09
C MET A 95 -15.51 1.48 8.84
N ILE A 96 -16.13 0.90 9.89
CA ILE A 96 -17.35 0.09 9.75
C ILE A 96 -18.48 0.91 9.11
N ARG A 97 -18.75 2.12 9.62
CA ARG A 97 -19.78 2.99 9.04
C ARG A 97 -19.54 3.26 7.55
N THR A 98 -18.28 3.41 7.16
CA THR A 98 -17.89 3.63 5.75
C THR A 98 -18.10 2.38 4.91
N ILE A 99 -17.72 1.21 5.41
CA ILE A 99 -17.96 -0.09 4.75
C ILE A 99 -19.45 -0.31 4.50
N GLU A 100 -20.29 -0.05 5.51
CA GLU A 100 -21.75 -0.17 5.41
C GLU A 100 -22.35 0.82 4.41
N ALA A 101 -21.94 2.09 4.46
CA ALA A 101 -22.46 3.14 3.59
C ALA A 101 -22.04 2.97 2.12
N CYS A 102 -20.85 2.41 1.86
CA CYS A 102 -20.32 2.20 0.51
C CYS A 102 -20.54 0.78 -0.03
N ASP A 103 -21.25 -0.07 0.71
CA ASP A 103 -21.46 -1.49 0.41
C ASP A 103 -20.16 -2.25 0.06
N ILE A 104 -19.07 -1.94 0.78
CA ILE A 104 -17.78 -2.56 0.53
C ILE A 104 -17.84 -4.02 0.95
N LYS A 105 -17.63 -4.94 0.01
CA LYS A 105 -17.59 -6.38 0.28
C LYS A 105 -16.15 -6.90 0.33
N PRO A 106 -15.82 -7.82 1.25
CA PRO A 106 -14.52 -8.47 1.26
C PRO A 106 -14.32 -9.28 -0.04
N VAL A 107 -13.11 -9.22 -0.59
CA VAL A 107 -12.71 -10.09 -1.70
C VAL A 107 -12.23 -11.42 -1.11
N ILE A 108 -13.08 -12.45 -1.20
CA ILE A 108 -12.78 -13.79 -0.70
C ILE A 108 -12.04 -14.57 -1.79
N ASP A 109 -10.95 -15.25 -1.41
CA ASP A 109 -10.22 -16.15 -2.32
C ASP A 109 -11.13 -17.31 -2.78
N GLN A 110 -10.80 -17.93 -3.90
CA GLN A 110 -11.54 -19.10 -4.39
C GLN A 110 -11.40 -20.29 -3.46
N LYS A 111 -10.27 -20.39 -2.74
CA LYS A 111 -10.01 -21.48 -1.80
C LYS A 111 -10.47 -21.12 -0.39
N VAL A 112 -11.43 -21.87 0.13
CA VAL A 112 -11.90 -21.78 1.51
C VAL A 112 -11.43 -23.02 2.27
N PHE A 113 -10.89 -22.81 3.46
CA PHE A 113 -10.41 -23.85 4.35
C PHE A 113 -11.32 -23.98 5.56
N LYS A 114 -11.50 -25.21 6.04
CA LYS A 114 -12.10 -25.46 7.35
C LYS A 114 -11.09 -25.22 8.47
N LEU A 115 -11.58 -25.10 9.70
CA LEU A 115 -10.72 -24.86 10.85
C LEU A 115 -9.69 -25.99 11.05
N GLU A 116 -10.04 -27.23 10.72
CA GLU A 116 -9.12 -28.38 10.79
C GLU A 116 -7.94 -28.28 9.81
N GLU A 117 -8.08 -27.47 8.76
CA GLU A 117 -7.09 -27.25 7.70
C GLU A 117 -6.25 -25.97 7.94
N LEU A 118 -6.26 -25.43 9.17
CA LEU A 118 -5.60 -24.16 9.50
C LEU A 118 -4.10 -24.16 9.13
N LYS A 119 -3.40 -25.29 9.31
CA LYS A 119 -1.96 -25.37 8.99
C LYS A 119 -1.71 -25.27 7.49
N GLU A 120 -2.58 -25.85 6.68
CA GLU A 120 -2.56 -25.79 5.23
C GLU A 120 -2.94 -24.39 4.76
N ALA A 121 -3.93 -23.76 5.40
CA ALA A 121 -4.35 -22.38 5.12
C ALA A 121 -3.22 -21.37 5.37
N CYS A 122 -2.46 -21.51 6.46
CA CYS A 122 -1.32 -20.61 6.73
C CYS A 122 -0.11 -20.80 5.80
N LYS A 123 -0.03 -21.93 5.08
CA LYS A 123 1.06 -22.22 4.13
C LYS A 123 0.70 -21.83 2.69
N TYR A 124 -0.59 -21.71 2.39
CA TYR A 124 -1.12 -21.29 1.10
C TYR A 124 -0.84 -19.80 0.87
#